data_AF-A0A1V5TGB1-F1
#
_entry.id   AF-A0A1V5TGB1-F1
#
_cell.length_a   1.000
_cell.length_b   1.000
_cell.length_c   1.000
_cell.angle_alpha   90.00
_cell.angle_beta   90.00
_cell.angle_gamma   90.00
#
_symmetry.space_group_name_H-M   'P 1'
#
loop_
_entity.id
_entity.type
_entity.pdbx_description
1 polymer ?
#
loop_
_entity_poly.entity_id
_entity_poly.type
_entity_poly.pdbx_seq_one_letter_code
_entity_poly.pdbx_strand_id
1 'polypeptide(L)'
;MENTSIAFLIRSVLLFILITASFLLNTNCSSSNYIPEKMETALQQEIKKLEKENSDILIQFKGKTNGIINEDIKSKLKETGIIVESVIGDIFTASGNAESIKKTTLLEFVVFLESAKQMDLKQK
;
A
#
# COMPACT_ATOMS: atom_id res chain seq x y z
N MET A 1 -28.31 -55.20 -5.07
CA MET A 1 -28.65 -53.77 -4.93
C MET A 1 -27.51 -53.09 -4.15
N GLU A 2 -26.33 -52.91 -4.74
CA GLU A 2 -25.18 -52.32 -4.01
C GLU A 2 -24.42 -51.25 -4.83
N ASN A 3 -24.58 -51.23 -6.16
CA ASN A 3 -23.81 -50.31 -7.03
C ASN A 3 -24.30 -48.85 -7.03
N THR A 4 -25.46 -48.55 -6.46
CA THR A 4 -26.02 -47.19 -6.45
C THR A 4 -25.46 -46.32 -5.32
N SER A 5 -25.00 -46.93 -4.22
CA SER A 5 -24.53 -46.20 -3.03
C SER A 5 -23.11 -45.64 -3.22
N ILE A 6 -22.22 -46.42 -3.84
CA ILE A 6 -20.82 -46.02 -4.11
C ILE A 6 -20.77 -44.87 -5.14
N ALA A 7 -21.61 -44.92 -6.19
CA ALA A 7 -21.68 -43.86 -7.19
C ALA A 7 -22.18 -42.52 -6.60
N PHE A 8 -23.03 -42.56 -5.58
CA PHE A 8 -23.53 -41.37 -4.88
C PHE A 8 -22.45 -40.72 -4.01
N LEU A 9 -21.68 -41.54 -3.26
CA LEU A 9 -20.58 -41.06 -2.43
C LEU A 9 -19.44 -40.44 -3.26
N ILE A 10 -19.08 -41.07 -4.39
CA ILE A 10 -18.03 -40.55 -5.29
C ILE A 10 -18.44 -39.20 -5.89
N ARG A 11 -19.71 -39.06 -6.30
CA ARG A 11 -20.24 -37.77 -6.82
C ARG A 11 -20.25 -36.68 -5.77
N SER A 12 -20.56 -37.01 -4.51
CA SER A 12 -20.58 -36.05 -3.41
C SER A 12 -19.18 -35.52 -3.09
N VAL A 13 -18.17 -36.39 -3.00
CA VAL A 13 -16.77 -35.99 -2.71
C VAL A 13 -16.18 -35.11 -3.81
N LEU A 14 -16.48 -35.43 -5.08
CA LEU A 14 -16.04 -34.63 -6.24
C LEU A 14 -16.58 -33.19 -6.18
N LEU A 15 -17.82 -33.02 -5.69
CA LEU A 15 -18.45 -31.71 -5.56
C LEU A 15 -17.77 -30.83 -4.49
N PHE A 16 -17.39 -31.43 -3.36
CA PHE A 16 -16.67 -30.73 -2.29
C PHE A 16 -15.28 -30.26 -2.72
N ILE A 17 -14.54 -31.09 -3.47
CA ILE A 17 -13.21 -30.73 -3.98
C ILE A 17 -13.29 -29.50 -4.91
N LEU A 18 -14.27 -29.46 -5.80
CA LEU A 18 -14.47 -28.33 -6.72
C LEU A 18 -14.82 -27.03 -5.96
N ILE A 19 -15.68 -27.10 -4.93
CA ILE A 19 -16.04 -25.93 -4.12
C ILE A 19 -14.81 -25.41 -3.36
N THR A 20 -13.99 -26.30 -2.78
CA THR A 20 -12.77 -25.88 -2.07
C THR A 20 -11.70 -25.29 -3.00
N ALA A 21 -11.58 -25.78 -4.23
CA ALA A 21 -10.66 -25.23 -5.22
C ALA A 21 -11.05 -23.81 -5.66
N SER A 22 -12.36 -23.52 -5.78
CA SER A 22 -12.84 -22.16 -6.09
C SER A 22 -12.62 -21.16 -4.95
N PHE A 23 -12.55 -21.62 -3.70
CA PHE A 23 -12.30 -20.75 -2.54
C PHE A 23 -10.83 -20.30 -2.46
N LEU A 24 -9.88 -21.15 -2.89
CA LEU A 24 -8.44 -20.85 -2.87
C LEU A 24 -7.98 -19.89 -3.98
N LEU A 25 -8.79 -19.67 -5.01
CA LEU A 25 -8.47 -18.74 -6.10
C LEU A 25 -8.90 -17.28 -5.82
N ASN A 26 -9.56 -17.02 -4.68
CA ASN A 26 -9.96 -15.68 -4.24
C ASN A 26 -8.97 -15.02 -3.27
N THR A 27 -7.69 -15.44 -3.27
CA THR A 27 -6.64 -14.66 -2.60
C THR A 27 -6.33 -13.41 -3.43
N ASN A 28 -7.22 -12.42 -3.26
CA ASN A 28 -7.09 -10.99 -3.51
C ASN A 28 -5.80 -10.56 -4.23
N CYS A 29 -5.93 -10.33 -5.53
CA CYS A 29 -5.20 -9.26 -6.18
C CYS A 29 -5.74 -7.95 -5.59
N SER A 30 -5.26 -7.56 -4.41
CA SER A 30 -5.62 -6.30 -3.77
C SER A 30 -5.02 -5.20 -4.62
N SER A 31 -5.80 -4.68 -5.58
CA SER A 31 -5.47 -3.41 -6.24
C SER A 31 -5.26 -2.40 -5.13
N SER A 32 -4.02 -2.00 -4.88
CA SER A 32 -3.69 -1.07 -3.81
C SER A 32 -4.49 0.20 -4.08
N ASN A 33 -5.58 0.41 -3.33
CA ASN A 33 -6.31 1.66 -3.39
C ASN A 33 -5.37 2.72 -2.83
N TYR A 34 -4.96 3.67 -3.66
CA TYR A 34 -4.22 4.86 -3.27
C TYR A 34 -4.66 6.03 -4.14
N ILE A 35 -4.42 7.26 -3.69
CA ILE A 35 -4.87 8.47 -4.37
C ILE A 35 -3.65 9.08 -5.09
N PRO A 36 -3.41 8.79 -6.38
CA PRO A 36 -2.24 9.28 -7.11
C PRO A 36 -2.19 10.81 -7.16
N GLU A 37 -3.34 11.48 -7.14
CA GLU A 37 -3.45 12.94 -7.18
C GLU A 37 -2.82 13.62 -5.95
N LYS A 38 -2.68 12.88 -4.84
CA LYS A 38 -1.99 13.36 -3.64
C LYS A 38 -0.47 13.13 -3.68
N MET A 39 0.10 12.66 -4.79
CA MET A 39 1.53 12.42 -4.92
C MET A 39 2.13 13.16 -6.10
N GLU A 40 3.32 13.72 -5.89
CA GLU A 40 4.15 14.25 -6.96
C GLU A 40 4.52 13.16 -7.97
N THR A 41 4.55 13.52 -9.26
CA THR A 41 4.93 12.63 -10.37
C THR A 41 6.28 11.91 -10.13
N ALA A 42 7.28 12.61 -9.58
CA ALA A 42 8.59 12.01 -9.30
C ALA A 42 8.49 10.89 -8.26
N LEU A 43 7.77 11.12 -7.17
CA LEU A 43 7.51 10.12 -6.15
C LEU A 43 6.71 8.93 -6.70
N GLN A 44 5.70 9.18 -7.54
CA GLN A 44 4.94 8.12 -8.21
C GLN A 44 5.84 7.24 -9.10
N GLN A 45 6.76 7.85 -9.85
CA GLN A 45 7.70 7.12 -10.71
C GLN A 45 8.67 6.26 -9.90
N GLU A 46 9.17 6.81 -8.79
CA GLU A 46 10.07 6.10 -7.88
C GLU A 46 9.38 4.87 -7.26
N ILE A 47 8.15 5.03 -6.77
CA ILE A 47 7.33 3.92 -6.26
C ILE A 47 7.15 2.84 -7.34
N LYS A 48 6.70 3.23 -8.54
CA LYS A 48 6.49 2.27 -9.65
C LYS A 48 7.76 1.51 -10.02
N LYS A 49 8.92 2.15 -9.94
CA LYS A 49 10.22 1.51 -10.18
C LYS A 49 10.51 0.44 -9.12
N LEU A 50 10.36 0.78 -7.83
CA LEU A 50 10.63 -0.15 -6.74
C LEU A 50 9.66 -1.35 -6.73
N GLU A 51 8.40 -1.13 -7.09
CA GLU A 51 7.42 -2.21 -7.23
C GLU A 51 7.80 -3.18 -8.34
N LYS A 52 8.30 -2.68 -9.47
CA LYS A 52 8.80 -3.53 -10.55
C LYS A 52 10.03 -4.34 -10.14
N GLU A 53 10.87 -3.75 -9.30
CA GLU A 53 12.11 -4.36 -8.81
C GLU A 53 11.88 -5.31 -7.61
N ASN A 54 10.64 -5.40 -7.09
CA ASN A 54 10.29 -6.13 -5.85
C ASN A 54 11.23 -5.76 -4.69
N SER A 55 11.48 -4.47 -4.53
CA SER A 55 12.46 -3.95 -3.59
C SER A 55 11.81 -3.33 -2.36
N ASP A 56 12.23 -3.76 -1.17
CA ASP A 56 11.77 -3.23 0.12
C ASP A 56 12.53 -1.96 0.57
N ILE A 57 13.03 -1.18 -0.38
CA ILE A 57 13.78 0.05 -0.09
C ILE A 57 12.83 1.11 0.50
N LEU A 58 13.34 1.81 1.52
CA LEU A 58 12.67 2.98 2.09
C LEU A 58 12.94 4.21 1.23
N ILE A 59 11.87 4.88 0.79
CA ILE A 59 11.92 6.17 0.10
C ILE A 59 11.72 7.27 1.15
N GLN A 60 12.57 8.29 1.10
CA GLN A 60 12.37 9.53 1.86
C GLN A 60 11.46 10.48 1.09
N PHE A 61 10.47 11.04 1.78
CA PHE A 61 9.49 11.94 1.20
C PHE A 61 9.09 13.01 2.21
N LYS A 62 8.46 14.07 1.70
CA LYS A 62 7.80 15.08 2.51
C LYS A 62 6.31 15.00 2.30
N GLY A 63 5.55 15.30 3.33
CA GLY A 63 4.10 15.35 3.25
C GLY A 63 3.55 16.64 3.84
N LYS A 64 2.46 17.11 3.25
CA LYS A 64 1.66 18.23 3.72
C LYS A 64 0.31 17.72 4.19
N THR A 65 -0.16 18.25 5.31
CA THR A 65 -1.48 18.00 5.87
C THR A 65 -2.37 19.24 5.77
N ASN A 66 -3.68 19.09 5.97
CA ASN A 66 -4.64 20.20 5.90
C ASN A 66 -4.75 21.01 7.21
N GLY A 67 -3.86 20.76 8.19
CA GLY A 67 -3.83 21.43 9.49
C GLY A 67 -2.54 21.16 10.25
N ILE A 68 -2.38 21.75 11.44
CA ILE A 68 -1.18 21.54 12.26
C ILE A 68 -1.11 20.08 12.72
N ILE A 69 0.06 19.46 12.59
CA ILE A 69 0.30 18.09 12.99
C ILE A 69 0.47 18.03 14.52
N ASN A 70 -0.54 17.48 15.19
CA ASN A 70 -0.52 17.15 16.61
C ASN A 70 -0.16 15.66 16.83
N GLU A 71 -0.14 15.21 18.08
CA GLU A 71 0.20 13.82 18.42
C GLU A 71 -0.80 12.79 17.87
N ASP A 72 -2.09 13.16 17.74
CA ASP A 72 -3.10 12.28 17.13
C ASP A 72 -2.83 12.05 15.64
N ILE A 73 -2.55 13.14 14.89
CA ILE A 73 -2.19 13.07 13.47
C ILE A 73 -0.88 12.29 13.29
N LYS A 74 0.12 12.55 14.14
CA LYS A 74 1.40 11.85 14.12
C LYS A 74 1.25 10.35 14.39
N SER A 75 0.34 9.96 15.27
CA SER A 75 0.02 8.55 15.54
C SER A 75 -0.62 7.90 14.31
N LYS A 76 -1.62 8.54 13.71
CA LYS A 76 -2.26 8.07 12.46
C LYS A 76 -1.28 7.97 11.29
N LEU A 77 -0.31 8.89 11.19
CA LEU A 77 0.77 8.80 10.20
C LEU A 77 1.61 7.54 10.45
N LYS A 78 2.04 7.27 11.69
CA LYS A 78 2.84 6.07 11.99
C LYS A 78 2.08 4.76 11.75
N GLU A 79 0.76 4.74 11.96
CA GLU A 79 -0.10 3.58 11.69
C GLU A 79 -0.10 3.15 10.22
N THR A 80 0.25 4.04 9.29
CA THR A 80 0.39 3.67 7.87
C THR A 80 1.68 2.88 7.58
N GLY A 81 2.58 2.77 8.55
CA GLY A 81 3.87 2.09 8.41
C GLY A 81 4.99 2.98 7.91
N ILE A 82 4.83 4.31 7.96
CA ILE A 82 5.92 5.27 7.68
C ILE A 82 6.64 5.66 8.97
N ILE A 83 7.90 6.03 8.83
CA ILE A 83 8.75 6.54 9.90
C ILE A 83 8.79 8.05 9.77
N VAL A 84 8.09 8.77 10.66
CA VAL A 84 8.10 10.24 10.68
C VAL A 84 9.40 10.72 11.36
N GLU A 85 10.26 11.47 10.66
CA GLU A 85 11.50 12.00 11.26
C GLU A 85 11.34 13.42 11.80
N SER A 86 10.63 14.29 11.09
CA SER A 86 10.44 15.69 11.50
C SER A 86 9.06 16.21 11.18
N VAL A 87 8.60 17.17 11.98
CA VAL A 87 7.30 17.82 11.86
C VAL A 87 7.48 19.31 12.10
N ILE A 88 6.99 20.14 11.16
CA ILE A 88 7.02 21.59 11.25
C ILE A 88 5.66 22.11 10.76
N GLY A 89 4.82 22.55 11.70
CA GLY A 89 3.46 23.03 11.39
C GLY A 89 2.60 21.94 10.77
N ASP A 90 2.22 22.11 9.51
CA ASP A 90 1.42 21.19 8.70
C ASP A 90 2.25 20.27 7.80
N ILE A 91 3.58 20.36 7.86
CA ILE A 91 4.53 19.60 7.03
C ILE A 91 5.26 18.55 7.88
N PHE A 92 5.48 17.36 7.32
CA PHE A 92 6.33 16.33 7.89
C PHE A 92 7.34 15.80 6.88
N THR A 93 8.47 15.30 7.37
CA THR A 93 9.33 14.37 6.62
C THR A 93 9.08 12.96 7.12
N ALA A 94 9.11 12.01 6.20
CA ALA A 94 9.03 10.61 6.55
C ALA A 94 9.81 9.72 5.57
N SER A 95 10.06 8.49 6.02
CA SER A 95 10.57 7.39 5.22
C SER A 95 9.59 6.23 5.23
N GLY A 96 9.40 5.56 4.09
CA GLY A 96 8.52 4.40 4.01
C GLY A 96 8.75 3.58 2.75
N ASN A 97 8.29 2.33 2.76
CA ASN A 97 8.24 1.53 1.54
C ASN A 97 7.06 1.98 0.65
N ALA A 98 6.99 1.44 -0.57
CA ALA A 98 5.93 1.75 -1.54
C ALA A 98 4.51 1.58 -0.95
N GLU A 99 4.28 0.51 -0.17
CA GLU A 99 2.97 0.22 0.41
C GLU A 99 2.57 1.25 1.48
N SER A 100 3.47 1.58 2.40
CA SER A 100 3.22 2.55 3.46
C SER A 100 2.98 3.96 2.91
N ILE A 101 3.70 4.34 1.85
CA ILE A 101 3.49 5.64 1.18
C ILE A 101 2.10 5.68 0.53
N LYS A 102 1.71 4.61 -0.18
CA LYS A 102 0.37 4.48 -0.76
C LYS A 102 -0.73 4.58 0.31
N LYS A 103 -0.59 3.87 1.43
CA LYS A 103 -1.52 3.95 2.57
C LYS A 103 -1.62 5.37 3.12
N THR A 104 -0.51 6.10 3.16
CA THR A 104 -0.48 7.50 3.63
C THR A 104 -1.37 8.41 2.79
N THR A 105 -1.49 8.17 1.47
CA THR A 105 -2.39 8.96 0.61
C THR A 105 -3.88 8.81 0.97
N LEU A 106 -4.26 7.70 1.59
CA LEU A 106 -5.65 7.41 1.98
C LEU A 106 -6.12 8.22 3.19
N LEU A 107 -5.20 8.81 3.95
CA LEU A 107 -5.53 9.65 5.08
C LEU A 107 -6.19 10.94 4.59
N GLU A 108 -7.39 11.24 5.10
CA GLU A 108 -8.17 12.41 4.68
C GLU A 108 -7.43 13.73 4.90
N PHE A 109 -6.68 13.84 5.99
CA PHE A 109 -5.92 15.04 6.34
C PHE A 109 -4.63 15.20 5.54
N VAL A 110 -4.14 14.17 4.84
CA VAL A 110 -2.96 14.28 3.96
C VAL A 110 -3.38 14.94 2.66
N VAL A 111 -2.74 16.05 2.33
CA VAL A 111 -3.03 16.88 1.15
C VAL A 111 -2.12 16.48 0.00
N PHE A 112 -0.82 16.33 0.26
CA PHE A 112 0.16 16.10 -0.79
C PHE A 112 1.43 15.44 -0.25
N LEU A 113 2.05 14.57 -1.04
CA LEU A 113 3.34 13.92 -0.79
C LEU A 113 4.30 14.18 -1.96
N GLU A 114 5.54 14.52 -1.67
CA GLU A 114 6.60 14.80 -2.66
C GLU A 114 7.90 14.09 -2.31
N SER A 115 8.74 13.80 -3.31
CA SER A 115 10.02 13.13 -3.04
C SER A 115 10.94 14.06 -2.26
N ALA A 116 11.67 13.53 -1.27
CA ALA A 116 12.65 14.31 -0.53
C ALA A 116 13.97 14.49 -1.32
N LYS A 117 14.08 13.89 -2.52
CA LYS A 117 15.29 13.96 -3.34
C LYS A 117 15.72 15.42 -3.52
N GLN A 118 16.98 15.69 -3.20
CA GLN A 118 17.61 16.95 -3.55
C GLN A 118 17.55 17.10 -5.07
N MET A 119 17.12 18.26 -5.55
CA MET A 119 17.37 18.65 -6.94
C MET A 119 18.87 18.51 -7.17
N ASP A 120 19.27 17.66 -8.13
CA ASP A 120 20.62 17.67 -8.68
C ASP A 120 20.85 19.06 -9.26
N LEU A 121 21.37 19.97 -8.44
CA LEU A 121 22.03 21.17 -8.93
C LEU A 121 23.26 20.64 -9.67
N LYS A 122 23.10 20.42 -10.98
CA LYS A 122 24.23 20.23 -11.88
C LYS A 122 25.18 21.39 -11.61
N GLN A 123 26.26 21.11 -10.88
CA GLN A 123 27.42 21.98 -10.86
C GLN A 123 27.95 21.98 -12.30
N LYS A 124 27.68 23.07 -12.99
CA LYS A 124 28.20 23.34 -14.33
C LYS A 124 29.53 24.07 -14.19
#